data_AF-A0ABC8QPH7-F1
#
_entry.id   AF-A0ABC8QPH7-F1
#
_cell.length_a   1.000
_cell.length_b   1.000
_cell.length_c   1.000
_cell.angle_alpha   90.00
_cell.angle_beta   90.00
_cell.angle_gamma   90.00
#
_symmetry.space_group_name_H-M   'P 1'
#
loop_
_entity.id
_entity.type
_entity.pdbx_description
1 polymer ?
#
loop_
_entity_poly.entity_id
_entity_poly.type
_entity_poly.pdbx_seq_one_letter_code
_entity_poly.pdbx_strand_id
1 'polypeptide(L)' 'CIGATTLDEYRKHIEKDPALERRFQPVKVPEPTVDETIQILKGLRERYEIHHKLRYTDEALVSAAQLSYQYIR' A
#
# COMPACT_ATOMS: atom_id res chain seq x y z
N CYS A 1 11.66 7.97 -15.84
CA CYS A 1 10.23 7.95 -15.46
C CYS A 1 10.00 6.80 -14.49
N ILE A 2 8.94 6.86 -13.68
CA ILE A 2 8.55 5.80 -12.74
C ILE A 2 7.12 5.40 -13.09
N GLY A 3 6.87 4.09 -13.22
CA GLY A 3 5.53 3.53 -13.43
C GLY A 3 5.08 2.74 -12.22
N ALA A 4 3.78 2.75 -11.95
CA ALA A 4 3.14 1.92 -10.94
C ALA A 4 2.05 1.08 -11.63
N THR A 5 2.20 -0.23 -11.61
CA THR A 5 1.30 -1.17 -12.27
C THR A 5 1.12 -2.41 -11.40
N THR A 6 0.04 -3.16 -11.64
CA THR A 6 -0.04 -4.53 -11.12
C THR A 6 0.96 -5.44 -11.82
N LEU A 7 1.26 -6.60 -11.22
CA LEU A 7 2.14 -7.60 -11.83
C LEU A 7 1.57 -8.14 -13.16
N ASP A 8 0.25 -8.27 -13.25
CA ASP A 8 -0.41 -8.80 -14.44
C ASP A 8 -0.40 -7.80 -15.60
N GLU A 9 -0.60 -6.51 -15.30
CA GLU A 9 -0.49 -5.45 -16.31
C GLU A 9 0.95 -5.32 -16.84
N TYR A 10 1.95 -5.44 -15.95
CA TYR A 10 3.36 -5.42 -16.33
C TYR A 10 3.69 -6.55 -17.30
N ARG A 11 3.30 -7.79 -16.96
CA ARG A 11 3.51 -8.98 -17.81
C ARG A 11 2.82 -8.85 -19.17
N LYS A 12 1.60 -8.29 -19.18
CA LYS A 12 0.80 -8.23 -20.41
C LYS A 12 1.30 -7.17 -21.40
N HIS A 13 1.78 -6.03 -20.92
CA HIS A 13 2.04 -4.86 -21.77
C HIS A 13 3.50 -4.40 -21.81
N ILE A 14 4.28 -4.59 -20.74
CA ILE A 14 5.65 -4.08 -20.66
C ILE A 14 6.66 -5.18 -21.00
N GLU A 15 6.50 -6.36 -20.41
CA GLU A 15 7.41 -7.50 -20.63
C GLU A 15 7.33 -8.04 -22.07
N LYS A 16 6.19 -7.85 -22.76
CA LYS A 16 6.04 -8.25 -24.16
C LYS A 16 6.66 -7.29 -25.17
N ASP A 17 7.03 -6.07 -24.75
CA ASP A 17 7.65 -5.08 -25.62
C ASP A 17 9.18 -5.06 -25.37
N PRO A 18 10.00 -5.55 -26.33
CA PRO A 18 11.45 -5.64 -26.16
C PRO A 18 12.15 -4.28 -25.95
N ALA A 19 11.54 -3.18 -26.39
CA ALA A 19 12.11 -1.85 -26.21
C ALA A 19 11.87 -1.32 -24.79
N LEU A 20 10.71 -1.64 -24.21
CA LEU A 20 10.36 -1.21 -22.85
C LEU A 20 11.01 -2.11 -21.79
N GLU A 21 11.03 -3.42 -22.00
CA GLU A 21 11.64 -4.39 -21.08
C GLU A 21 13.12 -4.07 -20.80
N ARG A 22 13.86 -3.60 -21.81
CA ARG A 22 15.27 -3.22 -21.65
C ARG A 22 15.47 -1.87 -20.97
N ARG A 23 14.45 -1.02 -20.97
CA ARG A 23 14.52 0.35 -20.41
C ARG A 23 14.00 0.42 -18.97
N PHE A 24 13.11 -0.49 -18.59
CA PHE A 24 12.50 -0.52 -17.28
C PHE A 24 13.00 -1.70 -16.47
N GLN A 25 13.53 -1.42 -15.28
CA GLN A 25 13.83 -2.43 -14.30
C GLN A 25 12.65 -2.57 -13.33
N PRO A 26 12.04 -3.75 -13.18
CA PRO A 26 10.94 -3.94 -12.25
C PRO A 26 11.45 -3.93 -10.80
N VAL A 27 10.81 -3.12 -9.96
CA VAL A 27 11.01 -3.12 -8.51
C VAL A 27 9.73 -3.65 -7.88
N LYS A 28 9.81 -4.82 -7.23
CA LYS A 28 8.66 -5.40 -6.52
C LYS A 28 8.48 -4.69 -5.18
N VAL A 29 7.29 -4.18 -4.95
CA VAL A 29 6.89 -3.57 -3.69
C VAL A 29 5.90 -4.52 -3.02
N PRO A 30 6.29 -5.22 -1.93
CA PRO A 30 5.39 -6.10 -1.21
C PRO A 30 4.35 -5.29 -0.41
N GLU A 31 3.28 -5.96 -0.03
CA GLU A 31 2.34 -5.45 0.98
C GLU A 31 3.09 -5.21 2.31
N PRO A 32 2.84 -4.10 3.03
CA PRO A 32 3.41 -3.89 4.35
C PRO A 32 2.93 -4.96 5.34
N THR A 33 3.74 -5.25 6.34
CA THR A 33 3.33 -6.05 7.49
C THR A 33 2.24 -5.32 8.30
N VAL A 34 1.54 -6.05 9.17
CA VAL A 34 0.53 -5.46 10.06
C VAL A 34 1.16 -4.37 10.95
N ASP A 35 2.35 -4.62 11.49
CA ASP A 35 3.07 -3.67 12.35
C ASP A 35 3.49 -2.40 11.58
N GLU A 36 4.00 -2.55 10.36
CA GLU A 36 4.31 -1.41 9.48
C GLU A 36 3.05 -0.63 9.14
N THR A 37 1.94 -1.31 8.87
CA THR A 37 0.64 -0.68 8.59
C THR A 37 0.17 0.15 9.78
N ILE A 38 0.32 -0.35 11.01
CA ILE A 38 -0.01 0.40 12.23
C ILE A 38 0.84 1.69 12.31
N GLN A 39 2.13 1.63 11.99
CA GLN A 39 2.99 2.82 11.98
C GLN A 39 2.59 3.82 10.89
N ILE A 40 2.26 3.34 9.70
CA ILE A 40 1.75 4.17 8.60
C ILE A 40 0.45 4.87 9.03
N LEU A 41 -0.49 4.15 9.64
CA LEU A 41 -1.74 4.70 10.16
C LEU A 41 -1.51 5.74 11.25
N LYS A 42 -0.53 5.52 12.14
CA LYS A 42 -0.13 6.53 13.14
C LYS A 42 0.39 7.81 12.48
N GLY A 43 1.18 7.70 11.41
CA GLY A 43 1.62 8.86 10.62
C GLY A 43 0.50 9.58 9.88
N LEU A 44 -0.56 8.88 9.48
CA LEU A 44 -1.72 9.45 8.79
C LEU A 44 -2.82 9.95 9.75
N ARG A 45 -2.74 9.59 11.03
CA ARG A 45 -3.78 9.83 12.04
C ARG A 45 -4.25 11.28 12.07
N GLU A 46 -3.32 12.23 12.20
CA GLU A 46 -3.66 13.66 12.31
C GLU A 46 -4.51 14.13 11.12
N ARG A 47 -4.13 13.74 9.90
CA ARG A 47 -4.85 14.10 8.68
C ARG A 47 -6.28 13.56 8.68
N TYR A 48 -6.47 12.32 9.13
CA TYR A 48 -7.80 11.71 9.23
C TYR A 48 -8.62 12.30 10.38
N GLU A 49 -8.02 12.54 11.55
CA GLU A 49 -8.71 13.17 12.68
C GLU A 49 -9.27 14.55 12.32
N ILE A 50 -8.50 15.36 11.59
CA ILE A 50 -8.96 16.66 11.08
C ILE A 50 -10.13 16.48 10.11
N HIS A 51 -10.01 15.53 9.17
CA HIS A 51 -11.04 15.29 8.16
C HIS A 51 -12.36 14.80 8.78
N HIS A 52 -12.28 13.86 9.72
CA HIS A 52 -13.43 13.22 10.36
C HIS A 52 -13.93 13.96 11.60
N LYS A 53 -13.22 15.00 12.06
CA LYS A 53 -13.54 15.81 13.24
C LYS A 53 -13.70 14.96 14.52
N LEU A 54 -12.85 13.96 14.67
CA LEU A 54 -12.84 13.05 15.81
C LEU A 54 -11.41 12.64 16.17
N ARG A 55 -11.23 11.94 17.29
CA ARG A 55 -9.95 11.36 17.68
C ARG A 55 -10.02 9.84 17.62
N TYR A 56 -9.01 9.22 17.02
CA TYR A 56 -8.85 7.77 17.03
C TYR A 56 -8.01 7.37 18.25
N THR A 57 -8.35 6.29 18.95
CA THR A 57 -7.45 5.76 19.98
C THR A 57 -6.35 4.92 19.34
N ASP A 58 -5.24 4.73 20.05
CA ASP A 58 -4.18 3.83 19.60
C ASP A 58 -4.72 2.40 19.40
N GLU A 59 -5.59 1.92 20.30
CA GLU A 59 -6.21 0.60 20.18
C GLU A 59 -7.10 0.49 18.93
N ALA A 60 -7.78 1.58 18.53
CA ALA A 60 -8.62 1.58 17.34
C ALA A 60 -7.78 1.41 16.06
N LEU A 61 -6.61 2.04 15.98
CA LEU A 61 -5.70 1.88 14.84
C LEU A 61 -5.12 0.46 14.78
N VAL A 62 -4.71 -0.09 15.93
CA VAL A 62 -4.21 -1.47 16.02
C VAL A 62 -5.29 -2.46 15.59
N SER A 63 -6.51 -2.33 16.14
CA SER A 63 -7.64 -3.20 15.81
C SER A 63 -8.02 -3.11 14.33
N ALA A 64 -8.02 -1.90 13.76
CA ALA A 64 -8.31 -1.71 12.34
C ALA A 64 -7.32 -2.48 11.46
N ALA A 65 -6.02 -2.35 11.70
CA ALA A 65 -5.00 -3.07 10.93
C ALA A 65 -5.12 -4.60 11.08
N GLN A 66 -5.30 -5.09 12.31
CA GLN A 66 -5.40 -6.53 12.59
C GLN A 66 -6.66 -7.16 11.99
N LEU A 67 -7.83 -6.55 12.20
CA LEU A 67 -9.09 -7.09 11.72
C LEU A 67 -9.18 -7.03 10.19
N SER A 68 -8.71 -5.96 9.55
CA SER A 68 -8.66 -5.89 8.09
C SER A 68 -7.78 -6.99 7.50
N TYR A 69 -6.59 -7.21 8.07
CA TYR A 69 -5.70 -8.28 7.63
C TYR A 69 -6.32 -9.67 7.81
N GLN A 70 -7.04 -9.89 8.91
CA GLN A 70 -7.62 -11.19 9.25
C GLN A 70 -8.87 -11.54 8.42
N TYR A 71 -9.72 -10.55 8.10
CA TYR A 71 -11.07 -10.82 7.61
C TYR A 71 -11.41 -10.26 6.23
N ILE A 72 -10.67 -9.27 5.72
CA ILE A 72 -11.04 -8.57 4.47
C ILE A 72 -10.17 -8.99 3.28
N ARG A 73 -9.05 -9.68 3.54
CA ARG A 73 -8.06 -10.02 2.53
C ARG A 73 -8.64 -10.64 1.25
#